data_AF-A0AA34RZV0-F1
#
_entry.id   AF-A0AA34RZV0-F1
#
_cell.length_a   1.000
_cell.length_b   1.000
_cell.length_c   1.000
_cell.angle_alpha   90.00
_cell.angle_beta   90.00
_cell.angle_gamma   90.00
#
_symmetry.space_group_name_H-M   'P 1'
#
loop_
_entity.id
_entity.type
_entity.pdbx_description
1 polymer ?
#
loop_
_entity_poly.entity_id
_entity_poly.type
_entity_poly.pdbx_seq_one_letter_code
_entity_poly.pdbx_strand_id
1 'polypeptide(L)'
;MIQTTRYNVQTLTTFVEQLFMKAGADVDVAQVVTRVLLEGELLGHRTHGLNLVSRYIDGMLSGQVKARAQALEQVADSGISSVFDGHYVLGPYCVSRALDCAAAGATKQGIGIAVVRRAAHIGCLAAYLKPYTDQGLLAIVYSSDPSVGLVCAHGGIDPVYTPNPIAAGIPTQGEPILLDVSMSTVTLGLVGQCRDAGRRLPHPVLVSNDGQLSDDPDDFFTRPQGSILPLGGQAFGHKGFALALLVEALTSGLAGHGRKDAPGQWGASATALVIDPRMFGGLEAFIDETSFLGGLVLASRPLDPERPVRLPGQAGLALRRQALEQGVSLSPQLIADLERVAGQLQLPGLFQ
;
A
#
# COMPACT_ATOMS: atom_id res chain seq x y z
N MET A 1 -6.67 -28.92 -17.41
CA MET A 1 -5.75 -27.83 -17.04
C MET A 1 -6.05 -26.67 -17.96
N ILE A 2 -6.70 -25.60 -17.47
CA ILE A 2 -6.94 -24.40 -18.28
C ILE A 2 -5.58 -23.71 -18.41
N GLN A 3 -5.09 -23.56 -19.64
CA GLN A 3 -3.82 -22.91 -19.91
C GLN A 3 -3.96 -21.43 -19.51
N THR A 4 -3.33 -21.05 -18.41
CA THR A 4 -3.38 -19.68 -17.91
C THR A 4 -2.46 -18.80 -18.76
N THR A 5 -3.04 -17.89 -19.54
CA THR A 5 -2.29 -16.91 -20.33
C THR A 5 -1.43 -16.06 -19.41
N ARG A 6 -0.14 -15.95 -19.74
CA ARG A 6 0.82 -15.10 -19.04
C ARG A 6 1.26 -13.97 -19.94
N TYR A 7 1.36 -12.78 -19.36
CA TYR A 7 1.69 -11.55 -20.07
C TYR A 7 3.06 -11.07 -19.67
N ASN A 8 3.84 -10.65 -20.67
CA ASN A 8 5.15 -10.07 -20.42
C ASN A 8 5.01 -8.76 -19.62
N VAL A 9 5.85 -8.58 -18.59
CA VAL A 9 5.80 -7.43 -17.68
C VAL A 9 6.03 -6.12 -18.42
N GLN A 10 6.91 -6.08 -19.40
CA GLN A 10 7.19 -4.88 -20.18
C GLN A 10 5.99 -4.50 -21.06
N THR A 11 5.33 -5.47 -21.69
CA THR A 11 4.10 -5.24 -22.45
C THR A 11 3.01 -4.65 -21.57
N LEU A 12 2.80 -5.21 -20.37
CA LEU A 12 1.83 -4.68 -19.41
C LEU A 12 2.20 -3.26 -18.96
N THR A 13 3.49 -2.99 -18.73
CA THR A 13 4.00 -1.66 -18.36
C THR A 13 3.63 -0.63 -19.42
N THR A 14 4.02 -0.87 -20.67
CA THR A 14 3.74 0.06 -21.77
C THR A 14 2.25 0.27 -21.96
N PHE A 15 1.44 -0.79 -21.89
CA PHE A 15 -0.01 -0.68 -22.04
C PHE A 15 -0.65 0.17 -20.93
N VAL A 16 -0.31 -0.09 -19.66
CA VAL A 16 -0.88 0.66 -18.53
C VAL A 16 -0.42 2.11 -18.52
N GLU A 17 0.83 2.40 -18.88
CA GLU A 17 1.32 3.78 -19.07
C GLU A 17 0.51 4.51 -20.14
N GLN A 18 0.23 3.86 -21.27
CA GLN A 18 -0.58 4.43 -22.35
C GLN A 18 -2.01 4.74 -21.90
N LEU A 19 -2.62 3.86 -21.09
CA LEU A 19 -3.95 4.13 -20.53
C LEU A 19 -3.95 5.42 -19.69
N PHE A 20 -3.00 5.57 -18.77
CA PHE A 20 -2.90 6.78 -17.94
C PHE A 20 -2.61 8.04 -18.76
N MET A 21 -1.67 7.97 -19.70
CA MET A 21 -1.34 9.11 -20.57
C MET A 21 -2.55 9.52 -21.43
N LYS A 22 -3.27 8.55 -21.99
CA LYS A 22 -4.47 8.82 -22.80
C LYS A 22 -5.63 9.37 -21.97
N ALA A 23 -5.72 8.97 -20.70
CA ALA A 23 -6.64 9.56 -19.73
C ALA A 23 -6.22 10.98 -19.26
N GLY A 24 -5.08 11.50 -19.74
CA GLY A 24 -4.64 12.88 -19.52
C GLY A 24 -3.61 13.07 -18.41
N ALA A 25 -2.97 12.01 -17.94
CA ALA A 25 -1.83 12.10 -17.02
C ALA A 25 -0.60 12.67 -17.71
N ASP A 26 0.22 13.42 -16.97
CA ASP A 26 1.58 13.74 -17.39
C ASP A 26 2.42 12.46 -17.50
N VAL A 27 3.41 12.46 -18.39
CA VAL A 27 4.21 11.26 -18.72
C VAL A 27 4.90 10.69 -17.49
N ASP A 28 5.50 11.54 -16.66
CA ASP A 28 6.20 11.14 -15.44
C ASP A 28 5.24 10.56 -14.39
N VAL A 29 4.05 11.14 -14.24
CA VAL A 29 2.98 10.62 -13.37
C VAL A 29 2.54 9.24 -13.85
N ALA A 30 2.27 9.07 -15.14
CA ALA A 30 1.84 7.79 -15.71
C ALA A 30 2.88 6.69 -15.50
N GLN A 31 4.17 6.99 -15.72
CA GLN A 31 5.28 6.05 -15.52
C GLN A 31 5.41 5.62 -14.06
N VAL A 32 5.42 6.59 -13.12
CA VAL A 32 5.56 6.29 -11.69
C VAL A 32 4.37 5.49 -11.17
N VAL A 33 3.14 5.88 -11.53
CA VAL A 33 1.92 5.19 -11.11
C VAL A 33 1.90 3.77 -11.65
N THR A 34 2.21 3.59 -12.92
CA THR A 34 2.26 2.25 -13.54
C THR A 34 3.30 1.36 -12.86
N ARG A 35 4.51 1.87 -12.61
CA ARG A 35 5.56 1.14 -11.91
C ARG A 35 5.10 0.63 -10.55
N VAL A 36 4.47 1.48 -9.74
CA VAL A 36 4.02 1.10 -8.39
C VAL A 36 2.88 0.07 -8.44
N LEU A 37 1.89 0.27 -9.32
CA LEU A 37 0.77 -0.68 -9.44
C LEU A 37 1.25 -2.05 -9.97
N LEU A 38 2.17 -2.05 -10.93
CA LEU A 38 2.76 -3.30 -11.42
C LEU A 38 3.61 -3.98 -10.36
N GLU A 39 4.46 -3.25 -9.63
CA GLU A 39 5.25 -3.84 -8.56
C GLU A 39 4.34 -4.47 -7.48
N GLY A 40 3.22 -3.82 -7.15
CA GLY A 40 2.19 -4.41 -6.30
C GLY A 40 1.59 -5.71 -6.87
N GLU A 41 1.34 -5.76 -8.17
CA GLU A 41 0.88 -6.98 -8.87
C GLU A 41 1.94 -8.09 -8.82
N LEU A 42 3.21 -7.75 -9.07
CA LEU A 42 4.34 -8.69 -9.06
C LEU A 42 4.58 -9.29 -7.67
N LEU A 43 4.42 -8.49 -6.62
CA LEU A 43 4.51 -8.94 -5.22
C LEU A 43 3.28 -9.76 -4.78
N GLY A 44 2.23 -9.85 -5.61
CA GLY A 44 1.00 -10.60 -5.32
C GLY A 44 -0.07 -9.80 -4.56
N HIS A 45 0.13 -8.49 -4.34
CA HIS A 45 -0.84 -7.59 -3.71
C HIS A 45 -1.89 -7.09 -4.71
N ARG A 46 -2.54 -8.00 -5.42
CA ARG A 46 -3.40 -7.74 -6.60
C ARG A 46 -4.52 -6.74 -6.36
N THR A 47 -5.12 -6.73 -5.16
CA THR A 47 -6.17 -5.76 -4.79
C THR A 47 -5.68 -4.32 -4.81
N HIS A 48 -4.38 -4.11 -4.67
CA HIS A 48 -3.71 -2.81 -4.68
C HIS A 48 -2.67 -2.68 -5.81
N GLY A 49 -2.72 -3.62 -6.77
CA GLY A 49 -1.93 -3.61 -7.99
C GLY A 49 -2.77 -3.16 -9.19
N LEU A 50 -2.77 -3.95 -10.27
CA LEU A 50 -3.43 -3.57 -11.52
C LEU A 50 -4.96 -3.42 -11.41
N ASN A 51 -5.60 -4.03 -10.42
CA ASN A 51 -7.04 -3.85 -10.17
C ASN A 51 -7.43 -2.39 -9.85
N LEU A 52 -6.47 -1.52 -9.50
CA LEU A 52 -6.72 -0.10 -9.25
C LEU A 52 -6.70 0.78 -10.50
N VAL A 53 -6.17 0.29 -11.62
CA VAL A 53 -5.99 1.09 -12.86
C VAL A 53 -7.32 1.69 -13.32
N SER A 54 -8.36 0.85 -13.42
CA SER A 54 -9.67 1.30 -13.89
C SER A 54 -10.28 2.34 -12.96
N ARG A 55 -10.26 2.10 -11.64
CA ARG A 55 -10.77 3.04 -10.64
C ARG A 55 -10.02 4.37 -10.63
N TYR A 56 -8.70 4.35 -10.83
CA TYR A 56 -7.90 5.57 -10.90
C TYR A 56 -8.23 6.38 -12.15
N ILE A 57 -8.37 5.71 -13.30
CA ILE A 57 -8.75 6.37 -14.56
C ILE A 57 -10.18 6.92 -14.49
N ASP A 58 -11.14 6.15 -13.96
CA ASP A 58 -12.51 6.63 -13.75
C ASP A 58 -12.53 7.88 -12.82
N GLY A 59 -11.67 7.89 -11.80
CA GLY A 59 -11.44 9.06 -10.93
C GLY A 59 -10.84 10.26 -11.66
N MET A 60 -9.93 10.04 -12.61
CA MET A 60 -9.35 11.10 -13.44
C MET A 60 -10.38 11.68 -14.40
N LEU A 61 -11.15 10.83 -15.09
CA LEU A 61 -12.16 11.24 -16.06
C LEU A 61 -13.32 12.01 -15.40
N SER A 62 -13.65 11.69 -14.15
CA SER A 62 -14.64 12.42 -13.35
C SER A 62 -14.10 13.69 -12.70
N GLY A 63 -12.80 13.99 -12.83
CA GLY A 63 -12.15 15.15 -12.23
C GLY A 63 -11.90 15.06 -10.73
N GLN A 64 -12.19 13.91 -10.10
CA GLN A 64 -11.89 13.67 -8.68
C GLN A 64 -10.38 13.52 -8.48
N VAL A 65 -9.70 12.78 -9.35
CA VAL A 65 -8.26 12.53 -9.24
C VAL A 65 -7.49 13.38 -10.24
N LYS A 66 -6.44 14.05 -9.78
CA LYS A 66 -5.52 14.79 -10.63
C LYS A 66 -4.36 13.89 -11.07
N ALA A 67 -3.81 14.19 -12.24
CA ALA A 67 -2.66 13.45 -12.77
C ALA A 67 -1.62 14.38 -13.42
N ARG A 68 -1.58 15.65 -12.96
CA ARG A 68 -0.59 16.64 -13.38
C ARG A 68 0.50 16.75 -12.33
N ALA A 69 1.76 16.59 -12.72
CA ALA A 69 2.90 16.61 -11.82
C ALA A 69 2.97 17.93 -11.03
N GLN A 70 2.76 19.05 -11.72
CA GLN A 70 2.77 20.40 -11.16
C GLN A 70 1.65 20.70 -10.13
N ALA A 71 0.65 19.82 -10.01
CA ALA A 71 -0.40 19.97 -9.01
C ALA A 71 0.02 19.43 -7.64
N LEU A 72 1.10 18.65 -7.55
CA LEU A 72 1.71 18.28 -6.29
C LEU A 72 2.54 19.47 -5.77
N GLU A 73 2.14 20.02 -4.64
CA GLU A 73 2.75 21.22 -4.06
C GLU A 73 3.63 20.84 -2.88
N GLN A 74 4.90 21.27 -2.87
CA GLN A 74 5.74 21.18 -1.67
C GLN A 74 5.51 22.43 -0.82
N VAL A 75 4.73 22.29 0.25
CA VAL A 75 4.28 23.42 1.08
C VAL A 75 5.33 23.86 2.10
N ALA A 76 6.23 22.95 2.49
CA ALA A 76 7.33 23.24 3.40
C ALA A 76 8.51 22.29 3.12
N ASP A 77 9.73 22.78 3.28
CA ASP A 77 10.95 21.99 3.17
C ASP A 77 12.06 22.56 4.06
N SER A 78 12.71 21.70 4.84
CA SER A 78 13.90 22.00 5.62
C SER A 78 15.14 21.23 5.16
N GLY A 79 15.00 20.36 4.15
CA GLY A 79 16.03 19.42 3.70
C GLY A 79 16.13 18.14 4.54
N ILE A 80 15.53 18.09 5.73
CA ILE A 80 15.36 16.86 6.55
C ILE A 80 13.88 16.49 6.64
N SER A 81 13.01 17.49 6.77
CA SER A 81 11.57 17.32 6.78
C SER A 81 10.91 18.12 5.66
N SER A 82 9.92 17.52 5.02
CA SER A 82 9.12 18.20 4.00
C SER A 82 7.64 17.86 4.13
N VAL A 83 6.78 18.79 3.73
CA VAL A 83 5.34 18.59 3.68
C VAL A 83 4.88 18.84 2.25
N PHE A 84 4.07 17.94 1.73
CA PHE A 84 3.45 18.01 0.42
C PHE A 84 1.94 18.08 0.55
N ASP A 85 1.34 18.90 -0.29
CA ASP A 85 -0.09 18.89 -0.55
C ASP A 85 -0.34 18.24 -1.90
N GLY A 86 -0.96 17.06 -1.88
CA GLY A 86 -1.23 16.29 -3.08
C GLY A 86 -2.32 16.89 -3.94
N HIS A 87 -3.22 17.71 -3.39
CA HIS A 87 -4.39 18.24 -4.11
C HIS A 87 -5.18 17.16 -4.90
N TYR A 88 -5.20 15.94 -4.38
CA TYR A 88 -5.71 14.69 -4.94
C TYR A 88 -5.05 14.24 -6.25
N VAL A 89 -3.77 14.56 -6.43
CA VAL A 89 -2.90 13.89 -7.42
C VAL A 89 -2.79 12.40 -7.09
N LEU A 90 -2.66 11.57 -8.13
CA LEU A 90 -2.46 10.12 -8.02
C LEU A 90 -1.46 9.76 -6.91
N GLY A 91 -1.95 9.03 -5.90
CA GLY A 91 -1.20 8.73 -4.69
C GLY A 91 0.16 8.07 -4.90
N PRO A 92 0.31 7.11 -5.84
CA PRO A 92 1.62 6.54 -6.15
C PRO A 92 2.67 7.56 -6.56
N TYR A 93 2.27 8.60 -7.29
CA TYR A 93 3.16 9.68 -7.67
C TYR A 93 3.56 10.52 -6.45
N CYS A 94 2.58 10.92 -5.64
CA CYS A 94 2.83 11.73 -4.44
C CYS A 94 3.76 11.03 -3.44
N VAL A 95 3.51 9.75 -3.14
CA VAL A 95 4.33 8.98 -2.19
C VAL A 95 5.73 8.71 -2.74
N SER A 96 5.88 8.45 -4.05
CA SER A 96 7.21 8.29 -4.65
C SER A 96 8.03 9.57 -4.54
N ARG A 97 7.43 10.75 -4.79
CA ARG A 97 8.11 12.04 -4.63
C ARG A 97 8.49 12.32 -3.18
N ALA A 98 7.61 11.95 -2.24
CA ALA A 98 7.90 12.05 -0.81
C ALA A 98 9.08 11.16 -0.40
N LEU A 99 9.12 9.91 -0.86
CA LEU A 99 10.23 9.00 -0.58
C LEU A 99 11.54 9.47 -1.21
N ASP A 100 11.52 9.97 -2.45
CA ASP A 100 12.71 10.54 -3.10
C ASP A 100 13.26 11.74 -2.31
N CYS A 101 12.36 12.62 -1.83
CA CYS A 101 12.71 13.75 -0.99
C CYS A 101 13.29 13.32 0.36
N ALA A 102 12.65 12.36 1.03
CA ALA A 102 13.12 11.79 2.29
C ALA A 102 14.47 11.09 2.13
N ALA A 103 14.68 10.35 1.05
CA ALA A 103 15.96 9.68 0.75
C ALA A 103 17.09 10.69 0.51
N ALA A 104 16.80 11.81 -0.16
CA ALA A 104 17.75 12.90 -0.34
C ALA A 104 18.16 13.54 0.99
N GLY A 105 17.21 13.72 1.93
CA GLY A 105 17.49 14.16 3.29
C GLY A 105 18.32 13.14 4.08
N ALA A 106 17.93 11.86 4.03
CA ALA A 106 18.60 10.77 4.72
C ALA A 106 20.07 10.61 4.29
N THR A 107 20.35 10.70 3.00
CA THR A 107 21.72 10.59 2.46
C THR A 107 22.62 11.71 2.97
N LYS A 108 22.06 12.91 3.24
CA LYS A 108 22.82 14.08 3.70
C LYS A 108 22.95 14.14 5.23
N GLN A 109 21.92 13.70 5.95
CA GLN A 109 21.74 14.00 7.39
C GLN A 109 21.42 12.75 8.23
N GLY A 110 21.46 11.55 7.64
CA GLY A 110 21.16 10.26 8.28
C GLY A 110 19.68 9.91 8.35
N ILE A 111 18.79 10.90 8.35
CA ILE A 111 17.35 10.71 8.35
C ILE A 111 16.69 11.75 7.44
N GLY A 112 15.60 11.35 6.79
CA GLY A 112 14.70 12.27 6.10
C GLY A 112 13.25 11.81 6.21
N ILE A 113 12.33 12.76 6.30
CA ILE A 113 10.91 12.51 6.45
C ILE A 113 10.12 13.43 5.52
N ALA A 114 9.16 12.88 4.80
CA ALA A 114 8.25 13.64 3.96
C ALA A 114 6.82 13.20 4.22
N VAL A 115 5.92 14.17 4.44
CA VAL A 115 4.52 13.91 4.74
C VAL A 115 3.66 14.46 3.61
N VAL A 116 2.69 13.68 3.15
CA VAL A 116 1.75 14.04 2.10
C VAL A 116 0.34 14.10 2.70
N ARG A 117 -0.35 15.24 2.55
CA ARG A 117 -1.80 15.34 2.76
C ARG A 117 -2.54 15.36 1.43
N ARG A 118 -3.83 14.99 1.47
CA ARG A 118 -4.74 15.10 0.32
C ARG A 118 -4.17 14.44 -0.93
N ALA A 119 -3.54 13.28 -0.81
CA ALA A 119 -3.24 12.45 -1.98
C ALA A 119 -4.51 11.70 -2.40
N ALA A 120 -4.61 11.28 -3.66
CA ALA A 120 -5.51 10.18 -3.99
C ALA A 120 -5.00 8.88 -3.34
N HIS A 121 -5.76 7.78 -3.47
CA HIS A 121 -5.35 6.47 -2.93
C HIS A 121 -3.95 6.06 -3.42
N ILE A 122 -3.17 5.42 -2.54
CA ILE A 122 -1.74 5.17 -2.76
C ILE A 122 -1.41 3.76 -3.26
N GLY A 123 -2.29 2.77 -3.09
CA GLY A 123 -1.99 1.40 -3.55
C GLY A 123 -1.16 0.62 -2.52
N CYS A 124 -0.31 -0.30 -2.99
CA CYS A 124 0.46 -1.20 -2.12
C CYS A 124 1.70 -0.49 -1.55
N LEU A 125 1.85 -0.48 -0.22
CA LEU A 125 2.98 0.22 0.41
C LEU A 125 4.31 -0.55 0.19
N ALA A 126 4.30 -1.89 0.11
CA ALA A 126 5.52 -2.65 -0.19
C ALA A 126 6.13 -2.29 -1.56
N ALA A 127 5.30 -1.91 -2.52
CA ALA A 127 5.70 -1.66 -3.91
C ALA A 127 6.63 -0.44 -4.07
N TYR A 128 6.76 0.41 -3.06
CA TYR A 128 7.66 1.55 -3.09
C TYR A 128 9.07 1.25 -2.58
N LEU A 129 9.25 0.16 -1.82
CA LEU A 129 10.37 0.06 -0.89
C LEU A 129 11.67 -0.42 -1.54
N LYS A 130 11.56 -1.35 -2.49
CA LYS A 130 12.71 -2.03 -3.09
C LYS A 130 13.76 -1.07 -3.68
N PRO A 131 13.39 0.00 -4.42
CA PRO A 131 14.36 0.97 -4.93
C PRO A 131 15.26 1.60 -3.86
N TYR A 132 14.74 1.77 -2.63
CA TYR A 132 15.50 2.37 -1.52
C TYR A 132 16.34 1.30 -0.79
N THR A 133 15.81 0.09 -0.61
CA THR A 133 16.60 -1.00 -0.02
C THR A 133 17.77 -1.42 -0.91
N ASP A 134 17.61 -1.35 -2.24
CA ASP A 134 18.67 -1.62 -3.21
C ASP A 134 19.82 -0.59 -3.12
N GLN A 135 19.56 0.59 -2.55
CA GLN A 135 20.55 1.62 -2.24
C GLN A 135 21.11 1.50 -0.82
N GLY A 136 20.72 0.47 -0.06
CA GLY A 136 21.10 0.28 1.34
C GLY A 136 20.38 1.19 2.32
N LEU A 137 19.24 1.80 1.92
CA LEU A 137 18.45 2.67 2.79
C LEU A 137 17.32 1.89 3.47
N LEU A 138 17.06 2.20 4.73
CA LEU A 138 15.85 1.74 5.44
C LEU A 138 14.72 2.71 5.11
N ALA A 139 13.68 2.24 4.42
CA ALA A 139 12.53 3.04 4.03
C ALA A 139 11.26 2.56 4.73
N ILE A 140 10.44 3.49 5.20
CA ILE A 140 9.19 3.22 5.91
C ILE A 140 8.09 4.11 5.33
N VAL A 141 6.94 3.51 5.05
CA VAL A 141 5.74 4.21 4.58
C VAL A 141 4.60 3.98 5.59
N TYR A 142 3.97 5.07 6.01
CA TYR A 142 2.75 5.06 6.82
C TYR A 142 1.60 5.60 5.99
N SER A 143 0.39 5.08 6.16
CA SER A 143 -0.79 5.62 5.49
C SER A 143 -2.04 5.60 6.35
N SER A 144 -2.85 6.63 6.25
CA SER A 144 -4.23 6.65 6.72
C SER A 144 -5.12 7.31 5.66
N ASP A 145 -6.42 7.03 5.65
CA ASP A 145 -7.38 7.77 4.81
C ASP A 145 -8.36 8.51 5.72
N PRO A 146 -8.30 9.86 5.79
CA PRO A 146 -9.12 10.64 6.70
C PRO A 146 -10.60 10.75 6.31
N SER A 147 -11.02 10.28 5.12
CA SER A 147 -12.40 10.39 4.65
C SER A 147 -13.31 9.25 5.08
N VAL A 148 -12.74 8.16 5.63
CA VAL A 148 -13.47 6.92 5.92
C VAL A 148 -13.16 6.40 7.33
N GLY A 149 -14.19 5.91 8.04
CA GLY A 149 -14.05 5.10 9.26
C GLY A 149 -14.43 3.65 8.96
N LEU A 150 -13.55 2.70 9.32
CA LEU A 150 -13.75 1.26 9.05
C LEU A 150 -13.42 0.39 10.27
N VAL A 151 -12.55 0.89 11.15
CA VAL A 151 -11.98 0.16 12.29
C VAL A 151 -12.41 0.87 13.57
N CYS A 152 -12.81 0.09 14.56
CA CYS A 152 -13.19 0.60 15.87
C CYS A 152 -11.97 0.82 16.77
N ALA A 153 -12.08 1.72 17.74
CA ALA A 153 -11.12 1.80 18.83
C ALA A 153 -11.19 0.53 19.69
N HIS A 154 -10.08 0.16 20.35
CA HIS A 154 -10.14 -0.97 21.29
C HIS A 154 -11.11 -0.66 22.44
N GLY A 155 -12.10 -1.54 22.62
CA GLY A 155 -13.19 -1.37 23.60
C GLY A 155 -14.39 -0.59 23.08
N GLY A 156 -14.36 -0.08 21.84
CA GLY A 156 -15.49 0.54 21.16
C GLY A 156 -16.08 -0.34 20.06
N ILE A 157 -17.19 0.11 19.48
CA ILE A 157 -17.88 -0.58 18.36
C ILE A 157 -18.01 0.31 17.12
N ASP A 158 -17.89 1.63 17.28
CA ASP A 158 -18.06 2.59 16.20
C ASP A 158 -16.85 2.57 15.25
N PRO A 159 -17.06 2.68 13.93
CA PRO A 159 -15.97 2.74 12.95
C PRO A 159 -15.38 4.17 12.95
N VAL A 160 -14.16 4.32 13.48
CA VAL A 160 -13.55 5.65 13.71
C VAL A 160 -12.44 5.97 12.71
N TYR A 161 -11.59 4.99 12.39
CA TYR A 161 -10.39 5.20 11.56
C TYR A 161 -10.21 4.07 10.54
N THR A 162 -9.23 4.18 9.66
CA THR A 162 -8.95 3.18 8.62
C THR A 162 -7.99 2.07 9.10
N PRO A 163 -7.75 1.00 8.33
CA PRO A 163 -6.74 -0.02 8.66
C PRO A 163 -5.34 0.53 8.99
N ASN A 164 -5.01 1.75 8.57
CA ASN A 164 -3.81 2.49 8.95
C ASN A 164 -2.51 1.68 8.77
N PRO A 165 -2.18 1.24 7.55
CA PRO A 165 -1.06 0.33 7.34
C PRO A 165 0.31 0.99 7.52
N ILE A 166 1.29 0.13 7.82
CA ILE A 166 2.71 0.44 7.87
C ILE A 166 3.43 -0.56 6.96
N ALA A 167 4.36 -0.04 6.16
CA ALA A 167 5.33 -0.86 5.44
C ALA A 167 6.75 -0.39 5.70
N ALA A 168 7.69 -1.32 5.71
CA ALA A 168 9.11 -1.01 5.83
C ALA A 168 9.97 -1.98 5.03
N GLY A 169 11.01 -1.42 4.41
CA GLY A 169 11.99 -2.13 3.62
C GLY A 169 13.32 -2.09 4.33
N ILE A 170 13.81 -3.26 4.74
CA ILE A 170 15.02 -3.41 5.55
C ILE A 170 16.09 -4.07 4.67
N PRO A 171 17.20 -3.37 4.34
CA PRO A 171 18.34 -3.96 3.65
C PRO A 171 18.92 -5.16 4.42
N THR A 172 19.22 -6.24 3.69
CA THR A 172 19.93 -7.43 4.19
C THR A 172 20.92 -7.92 3.11
N GLN A 173 21.67 -8.99 3.40
CA GLN A 173 22.47 -9.71 2.43
C GLN A 173 21.53 -10.42 1.44
N GLY A 174 21.47 -9.92 0.21
CA GLY A 174 20.59 -10.45 -0.84
C GLY A 174 19.24 -9.74 -0.88
N GLU A 175 18.15 -10.47 -0.66
CA GLU A 175 16.79 -9.94 -0.76
C GLU A 175 16.40 -9.16 0.51
N PRO A 176 15.78 -7.97 0.42
CA PRO A 176 15.39 -7.21 1.60
C PRO A 176 14.24 -7.88 2.35
N ILE A 177 14.12 -7.58 3.64
CA ILE A 177 12.88 -7.86 4.37
C ILE A 177 11.88 -6.76 4.02
N LEU A 178 10.72 -7.14 3.47
CA LEU A 178 9.65 -6.22 3.13
C LEU A 178 8.42 -6.56 3.97
N LEU A 179 8.06 -5.67 4.89
CA LEU A 179 6.81 -5.77 5.64
C LEU A 179 5.78 -4.78 5.07
N ASP A 180 4.51 -5.18 5.03
CA ASP A 180 3.36 -4.36 4.66
C ASP A 180 2.15 -4.93 5.40
N VAL A 181 1.69 -4.23 6.43
CA VAL A 181 0.72 -4.75 7.41
C VAL A 181 -0.23 -3.65 7.87
N SER A 182 -1.51 -3.99 7.93
CA SER A 182 -2.56 -3.16 8.52
C SER A 182 -2.57 -3.24 10.05
N MET A 183 -2.95 -2.15 10.70
CA MET A 183 -3.21 -2.10 12.15
C MET A 183 -4.63 -2.55 12.51
N SER A 184 -5.37 -3.11 11.54
CA SER A 184 -6.60 -3.88 11.72
C SER A 184 -6.35 -5.38 11.50
N THR A 185 -7.26 -6.23 11.99
CA THR A 185 -7.19 -7.70 11.80
C THR A 185 -7.33 -8.13 10.34
N VAL A 186 -8.16 -7.43 9.57
CA VAL A 186 -8.44 -7.70 8.15
C VAL A 186 -8.62 -6.39 7.39
N THR A 187 -8.69 -6.47 6.06
CA THR A 187 -8.97 -5.34 5.17
C THR A 187 -10.44 -5.34 4.74
N LEU A 188 -10.98 -4.16 4.42
CA LEU A 188 -12.32 -4.04 3.81
C LEU A 188 -12.44 -4.88 2.52
N GLY A 189 -11.35 -4.95 1.74
CA GLY A 189 -11.32 -5.77 0.53
C GLY A 189 -11.54 -7.25 0.80
N LEU A 190 -10.98 -7.80 1.90
CA LEU A 190 -11.22 -9.20 2.28
C LEU A 190 -12.66 -9.41 2.77
N VAL A 191 -13.21 -8.47 3.55
CA VAL A 191 -14.61 -8.52 4.00
C VAL A 191 -15.55 -8.53 2.79
N GLY A 192 -15.35 -7.63 1.82
CA GLY A 192 -16.12 -7.60 0.58
C GLY A 192 -15.98 -8.88 -0.25
N GLN A 193 -14.76 -9.40 -0.42
CA GLN A 193 -14.55 -10.67 -1.14
C GLN A 193 -15.26 -11.86 -0.49
N CYS A 194 -15.25 -11.95 0.84
CA CYS A 194 -15.98 -12.97 1.57
C CYS A 194 -17.49 -12.83 1.35
N ARG A 195 -18.03 -11.60 1.44
CA ARG A 195 -19.44 -11.30 1.18
C ARG A 195 -19.87 -11.70 -0.22
N ASP A 196 -19.13 -11.23 -1.23
CA ASP A 196 -19.46 -11.47 -2.65
C ASP A 196 -19.38 -12.96 -3.00
N ALA A 197 -18.53 -13.72 -2.29
CA ALA A 197 -18.43 -15.17 -2.42
C ALA A 197 -19.44 -15.95 -1.56
N GLY A 198 -20.28 -15.28 -0.75
CA GLY A 198 -21.20 -15.92 0.18
C GLY A 198 -20.50 -16.78 1.24
N ARG A 199 -19.30 -16.40 1.66
CA ARG A 199 -18.49 -17.13 2.65
C ARG A 199 -18.21 -16.27 3.88
N ARG A 200 -18.08 -16.92 5.03
CA ARG A 200 -17.65 -16.29 6.28
C ARG A 200 -16.16 -15.92 6.26
N LEU A 201 -15.79 -14.99 7.13
CA LEU A 201 -14.40 -14.69 7.46
C LEU A 201 -13.78 -15.88 8.23
N PRO A 202 -12.46 -16.09 8.15
CA PRO A 202 -11.81 -17.21 8.85
C PRO A 202 -11.92 -17.16 10.38
N HIS A 203 -12.13 -15.95 10.93
CA HIS A 203 -12.16 -15.66 12.36
C HIS A 203 -13.18 -14.54 12.64
N PRO A 204 -13.71 -14.43 13.88
CA PRO A 204 -14.62 -13.36 14.27
C PRO A 204 -13.84 -12.06 14.48
N VAL A 205 -13.58 -11.37 13.37
CA VAL A 205 -12.71 -10.18 13.28
C VAL A 205 -13.47 -8.88 13.09
N LEU A 206 -14.80 -8.96 13.10
CA LEU A 206 -15.71 -7.83 13.07
C LEU A 206 -16.37 -7.66 14.43
N VAL A 207 -16.88 -6.46 14.66
CA VAL A 207 -17.88 -6.17 15.68
C VAL A 207 -19.12 -5.60 14.99
N SER A 208 -20.27 -6.21 15.23
CA SER A 208 -21.55 -5.74 14.72
C SER A 208 -21.98 -4.45 15.41
N ASN A 209 -23.01 -3.80 14.87
CA ASN A 209 -23.52 -2.54 15.41
C ASN A 209 -24.18 -2.64 16.80
N ASP A 210 -24.44 -3.85 17.29
CA ASP A 210 -24.93 -4.17 18.64
C ASP A 210 -23.81 -4.68 19.57
N GLY A 211 -22.55 -4.66 19.11
CA GLY A 211 -21.37 -4.99 19.90
C GLY A 211 -21.03 -6.48 20.00
N GLN A 212 -21.63 -7.33 19.18
CA GLN A 212 -21.27 -8.75 19.12
C GLN A 212 -20.08 -8.99 18.18
N LEU A 213 -19.21 -9.92 18.55
CA LEU A 213 -18.14 -10.35 17.65
C LEU A 213 -18.70 -11.18 16.51
N SER A 214 -18.24 -10.93 15.29
CA SER A 214 -18.76 -11.60 14.10
C SER A 214 -17.68 -12.00 13.09
N ASP A 215 -17.93 -13.13 12.44
CA ASP A 215 -17.24 -13.61 11.23
C ASP A 215 -18.11 -13.50 9.97
N ASP A 216 -19.35 -12.99 10.09
CA ASP A 216 -20.26 -12.76 8.98
C ASP A 216 -19.93 -11.41 8.32
N PRO A 217 -19.52 -11.38 7.05
CA PRO A 217 -19.18 -10.13 6.39
C PRO A 217 -20.37 -9.17 6.24
N ASP A 218 -21.63 -9.64 6.30
CA ASP A 218 -22.81 -8.77 6.21
C ASP A 218 -22.97 -7.87 7.42
N ASP A 219 -22.47 -8.28 8.59
CA ASP A 219 -22.53 -7.47 9.83
C ASP A 219 -21.75 -6.15 9.69
N PHE A 220 -20.72 -6.13 8.84
CA PHE A 220 -19.99 -4.90 8.52
C PHE A 220 -20.87 -3.88 7.77
N PHE A 221 -21.76 -4.33 6.87
CA PHE A 221 -22.50 -3.46 5.94
C PHE A 221 -23.91 -3.06 6.44
N THR A 222 -24.18 -3.28 7.72
CA THR A 222 -25.44 -2.90 8.38
C THR A 222 -25.60 -1.37 8.49
N ARG A 223 -26.77 -0.91 8.97
CA ARG A 223 -27.03 0.50 9.28
C ARG A 223 -27.67 0.60 10.67
N PRO A 224 -26.96 1.10 11.72
CA PRO A 224 -25.59 1.61 11.72
C PRO A 224 -24.54 0.60 11.25
N GLN A 225 -23.42 1.07 10.70
CA GLN A 225 -22.34 0.21 10.18
C GLN A 225 -21.65 -0.55 11.31
N GLY A 226 -21.28 -1.81 11.07
CA GLY A 226 -20.34 -2.53 11.91
C GLY A 226 -18.89 -2.04 11.71
N SER A 227 -17.96 -2.67 12.43
CA SER A 227 -16.55 -2.29 12.40
C SER A 227 -15.62 -3.48 12.30
N ILE A 228 -14.45 -3.25 11.71
CA ILE A 228 -13.32 -4.17 11.80
C ILE A 228 -12.63 -3.99 13.15
N LEU A 229 -12.16 -5.07 13.77
CA LEU A 229 -11.38 -5.02 15.00
C LEU A 229 -9.93 -4.58 14.74
N PRO A 230 -9.28 -3.88 15.69
CA PRO A 230 -7.85 -3.62 15.65
C PRO A 230 -7.00 -4.90 15.61
N LEU A 231 -5.80 -4.83 15.03
CA LEU A 231 -4.84 -5.94 15.02
C LEU A 231 -4.62 -6.49 16.45
N GLY A 232 -4.80 -7.81 16.60
CA GLY A 232 -4.87 -8.49 17.90
C GLY A 232 -6.31 -8.84 18.33
N GLY A 233 -7.33 -8.41 17.56
CA GLY A 233 -8.73 -8.76 17.78
C GLY A 233 -9.24 -8.33 19.15
N GLN A 234 -10.17 -9.10 19.72
CA GLN A 234 -10.68 -8.82 21.07
C GLN A 234 -9.58 -8.97 22.14
N ALA A 235 -8.73 -9.99 22.04
CA ALA A 235 -7.77 -10.33 23.09
C ALA A 235 -6.63 -9.31 23.25
N PHE A 236 -6.05 -8.85 22.13
CA PHE A 236 -4.86 -8.00 22.12
C PHE A 236 -4.98 -6.76 21.24
N GLY A 237 -6.21 -6.39 20.86
CA GLY A 237 -6.51 -5.27 19.96
C GLY A 237 -5.98 -3.92 20.43
N HIS A 238 -5.74 -3.73 21.72
CA HIS A 238 -5.13 -2.51 22.25
C HIS A 238 -3.76 -2.21 21.62
N LYS A 239 -3.00 -3.24 21.20
CA LYS A 239 -1.70 -3.06 20.52
C LYS A 239 -1.88 -2.53 19.10
N GLY A 240 -2.76 -3.17 18.31
CA GLY A 240 -3.11 -2.69 16.97
C GLY A 240 -3.69 -1.29 17.00
N PHE A 241 -4.57 -1.02 17.97
CA PHE A 241 -5.15 0.31 18.17
C PHE A 241 -4.09 1.36 18.49
N ALA A 242 -3.16 1.08 19.42
CA ALA A 242 -2.08 2.01 19.75
C ALA A 242 -1.19 2.33 18.52
N LEU A 243 -0.87 1.32 17.70
CA LEU A 243 -0.11 1.52 16.47
C LEU A 243 -0.92 2.27 15.40
N ALA A 244 -2.23 2.04 15.29
CA ALA A 244 -3.10 2.79 14.38
C ALA A 244 -3.15 4.28 14.74
N LEU A 245 -3.12 4.63 16.04
CA LEU A 245 -3.02 6.02 16.50
C LEU A 245 -1.66 6.64 16.19
N LEU A 246 -0.57 5.87 16.31
CA LEU A 246 0.75 6.33 15.88
C LEU A 246 0.75 6.64 14.37
N VAL A 247 0.12 5.79 13.56
CA VAL A 247 -0.03 6.03 12.12
C VAL A 247 -0.80 7.33 11.87
N GLU A 248 -1.97 7.55 12.51
CA GLU A 248 -2.73 8.81 12.37
C GLU A 248 -1.89 10.04 12.72
N ALA A 249 -1.12 9.97 13.82
CA ALA A 249 -0.29 11.07 14.27
C ALA A 249 0.82 11.36 13.25
N LEU A 250 1.47 10.32 12.73
CA LEU A 250 2.53 10.44 11.74
C LEU A 250 2.02 10.87 10.36
N THR A 251 0.79 10.54 9.98
CA THR A 251 0.19 10.92 8.69
C THR A 251 -0.58 12.23 8.81
N SER A 252 -1.88 12.17 9.15
CA SER A 252 -2.76 13.34 9.21
C SER A 252 -2.35 14.36 10.27
N GLY A 253 -1.80 13.91 11.40
CA GLY A 253 -1.29 14.78 12.46
C GLY A 253 -0.14 15.66 11.98
N LEU A 254 0.96 15.05 11.51
CA LEU A 254 2.11 15.78 10.97
C LEU A 254 1.76 16.61 9.73
N ALA A 255 0.82 16.16 8.90
CA ALA A 255 0.41 16.91 7.72
C ALA A 255 -0.49 18.13 8.04
N GLY A 256 -0.97 18.24 9.29
CA GLY A 256 -1.89 19.30 9.72
C GLY A 256 -3.27 19.25 9.05
N HIS A 257 -3.64 18.10 8.48
CA HIS A 257 -4.92 17.90 7.79
C HIS A 257 -5.38 16.45 7.91
N GLY A 258 -6.63 16.24 8.32
CA GLY A 258 -7.17 14.90 8.53
C GLY A 258 -8.66 14.87 8.86
N ARG A 259 -9.08 13.82 9.59
CA ARG A 259 -10.51 13.54 9.89
C ARG A 259 -11.24 14.72 10.55
N LYS A 260 -10.55 15.53 11.36
CA LYS A 260 -11.12 16.75 11.98
C LYS A 260 -11.62 17.77 10.95
N ASP A 261 -11.09 17.73 9.74
CA ASP A 261 -11.43 18.62 8.64
C ASP A 261 -12.56 18.05 7.77
N ALA A 262 -13.09 16.87 8.13
CA ALA A 262 -14.18 16.15 7.46
C ALA A 262 -14.04 16.06 5.92
N PRO A 263 -12.90 15.58 5.39
CA PRO A 263 -12.73 15.44 3.95
C PRO A 263 -13.73 14.41 3.39
N GLY A 264 -14.46 14.79 2.34
CA GLY A 264 -15.46 13.91 1.70
C GLY A 264 -14.92 13.11 0.51
N GLN A 265 -13.65 13.32 0.13
CA GLN A 265 -13.07 12.72 -1.06
C GLN A 265 -12.11 11.58 -0.67
N TRP A 266 -12.28 10.43 -1.34
CA TRP A 266 -11.44 9.25 -1.15
C TRP A 266 -9.98 9.56 -1.49
N GLY A 267 -9.07 9.22 -0.58
CA GLY A 267 -7.67 9.57 -0.73
C GLY A 267 -6.78 8.94 0.33
N ALA A 268 -5.68 9.63 0.63
CA ALA A 268 -4.77 9.25 1.70
C ALA A 268 -4.02 10.46 2.25
N SER A 269 -3.65 10.35 3.53
CA SER A 269 -2.47 10.98 4.11
C SER A 269 -1.39 9.91 4.23
N ALA A 270 -0.15 10.25 3.89
CA ALA A 270 0.95 9.30 3.91
C ALA A 270 2.24 9.94 4.40
N THR A 271 3.11 9.13 5.02
CA THR A 271 4.41 9.58 5.50
C THR A 271 5.48 8.64 5.00
N ALA A 272 6.49 9.21 4.36
CA ALA A 272 7.71 8.55 3.92
C ALA A 272 8.82 8.90 4.91
N LEU A 273 9.40 7.90 5.55
CA LEU A 273 10.56 8.03 6.44
C LEU A 273 11.69 7.19 5.86
N VAL A 274 12.84 7.80 5.64
CA VAL A 274 14.04 7.13 5.15
C VAL A 274 15.19 7.38 6.12
N ILE A 275 15.95 6.33 6.40
CA ILE A 275 17.11 6.33 7.29
C ILE A 275 18.28 5.76 6.52
N ASP A 276 19.43 6.43 6.55
CA ASP A 276 20.67 5.94 5.97
C ASP A 276 21.55 5.27 7.05
N PRO A 277 21.66 3.93 7.07
CA PRO A 277 22.48 3.22 8.05
C PRO A 277 23.96 3.66 8.07
N ARG A 278 24.46 4.25 6.98
CA ARG A 278 25.84 4.78 6.89
C ARG A 278 26.12 5.88 7.91
N MET A 279 25.08 6.57 8.38
CA MET A 279 25.18 7.65 9.37
C MET A 279 25.04 7.15 10.83
N PHE A 280 24.94 5.83 11.02
CA PHE A 280 24.83 5.16 12.33
C PHE A 280 25.98 4.15 12.50
N GLY A 281 25.67 2.86 12.69
CA GLY A 281 26.66 1.79 12.83
C GLY A 281 27.42 1.44 11.55
N GLY A 282 27.09 2.07 10.42
CA GLY A 282 27.64 1.75 9.11
C GLY A 282 26.77 0.73 8.35
N LEU A 283 26.76 0.84 7.01
CA LEU A 283 25.91 0.00 6.17
C LEU A 283 26.24 -1.49 6.27
N GLU A 284 27.53 -1.84 6.28
CA GLU A 284 27.98 -3.24 6.37
C GLU A 284 27.51 -3.88 7.68
N ALA A 285 27.79 -3.24 8.83
CA ALA A 285 27.35 -3.71 10.13
C ALA A 285 25.81 -3.80 10.25
N PHE A 286 25.09 -2.84 9.66
CA PHE A 286 23.63 -2.89 9.60
C PHE A 286 23.13 -4.10 8.80
N ILE A 287 23.67 -4.31 7.60
CA ILE A 287 23.30 -5.45 6.73
C ILE A 287 23.65 -6.77 7.41
N ASP A 288 24.82 -6.88 8.04
CA ASP A 288 25.24 -8.09 8.73
C ASP A 288 24.31 -8.43 9.89
N GLU A 289 23.96 -7.45 10.73
CA GLU A 289 23.07 -7.65 11.88
C GLU A 289 21.65 -8.05 11.44
N THR A 290 21.07 -7.35 10.44
CA THR A 290 19.72 -7.66 9.95
C THR A 290 19.68 -9.02 9.25
N SER A 291 20.74 -9.40 8.55
CA SER A 291 20.88 -10.71 7.91
C SER A 291 21.07 -11.83 8.91
N PHE A 292 21.86 -11.59 9.96
CA PHE A 292 22.08 -12.55 11.04
C PHE A 292 20.76 -12.89 11.74
N LEU A 293 19.99 -11.87 12.13
CA LEU A 293 18.66 -12.08 12.70
C LEU A 293 17.73 -12.79 11.71
N GLY A 294 17.76 -12.41 10.43
CA GLY A 294 17.01 -13.07 9.37
C GLY A 294 17.34 -14.57 9.27
N GLY A 295 18.62 -14.93 9.35
CA GLY A 295 19.09 -16.31 9.37
C GLY A 295 18.59 -17.09 10.58
N LEU A 296 18.61 -16.49 11.78
CA LEU A 296 18.06 -17.12 13.00
C LEU A 296 16.56 -17.38 12.89
N VAL A 297 15.80 -16.44 12.31
CA VAL A 297 14.35 -16.61 12.06
C VAL A 297 14.10 -17.79 11.13
N LEU A 298 14.84 -17.88 10.03
CA LEU A 298 14.68 -18.97 9.03
C LEU A 298 15.15 -20.33 9.55
N ALA A 299 16.14 -20.35 10.45
CA ALA A 299 16.62 -21.57 11.11
C ALA A 299 15.70 -22.05 12.26
N SER A 300 14.70 -21.24 12.66
CA SER A 300 13.77 -21.62 13.72
C SER A 300 12.96 -22.84 13.33
N ARG A 301 12.78 -23.77 14.28
CA ARG A 301 11.94 -24.96 14.07
C ARG A 301 10.51 -24.51 13.79
N PRO A 302 9.90 -24.93 12.67
CA PRO A 302 8.54 -24.51 12.35
C PRO A 302 7.56 -25.19 13.32
N LEU A 303 6.45 -24.50 13.59
CA LEU A 303 5.33 -25.08 14.35
C LEU A 303 4.65 -26.23 13.56
N ASP A 304 4.60 -26.08 12.24
CA ASP A 304 4.09 -27.08 11.28
C ASP A 304 5.22 -27.41 10.29
N PRO A 305 5.75 -28.66 10.26
CA PRO A 305 6.83 -29.06 9.36
C PRO A 305 6.56 -28.83 7.87
N GLU A 306 5.29 -28.83 7.45
CA GLU A 306 4.89 -28.59 6.05
C GLU A 306 4.84 -27.09 5.71
N ARG A 307 5.00 -26.21 6.71
CA ARG A 307 4.94 -24.75 6.59
C ARG A 307 6.16 -24.11 7.26
N PRO A 308 7.32 -24.07 6.58
CA PRO A 308 8.52 -23.50 7.14
C PRO A 308 8.36 -22.01 7.49
N VAL A 309 9.14 -21.55 8.46
CA VAL A 309 9.22 -20.13 8.84
C VAL A 309 9.72 -19.30 7.67
N ARG A 310 9.17 -18.09 7.50
CA ARG A 310 9.52 -17.17 6.42
C ARG A 310 9.75 -15.77 6.97
N LEU A 311 10.59 -15.01 6.29
CA LEU A 311 10.70 -13.57 6.53
C LEU A 311 9.59 -12.81 5.80
N PRO A 312 9.13 -11.66 6.35
CA PRO A 312 8.26 -10.74 5.61
C PRO A 312 8.85 -10.40 4.23
N GLY A 313 8.02 -10.45 3.20
CA GLY A 313 8.41 -10.14 1.83
C GLY A 313 8.88 -11.33 0.99
N GLN A 314 9.40 -12.42 1.59
CA GLN A 314 9.97 -13.54 0.82
C GLN A 314 8.99 -14.16 -0.19
N ALA A 315 7.72 -14.34 0.19
CA ALA A 315 6.72 -14.86 -0.74
C ALA A 315 6.44 -13.90 -1.90
N GLY A 316 6.32 -12.60 -1.63
CA GLY A 316 6.10 -11.59 -2.67
C GLY A 316 7.30 -11.47 -3.60
N LEU A 317 8.53 -11.47 -3.06
CA LEU A 317 9.75 -11.41 -3.87
C LEU A 317 9.95 -12.66 -4.73
N ALA A 318 9.55 -13.85 -4.24
CA ALA A 318 9.53 -15.07 -5.04
C ALA A 318 8.51 -14.97 -6.19
N LEU A 319 7.29 -14.49 -5.92
CA LEU A 319 6.27 -14.23 -6.94
C LEU A 319 6.76 -13.22 -7.99
N ARG A 320 7.39 -12.14 -7.54
CA ARG A 320 7.97 -11.12 -8.40
C ARG A 320 9.02 -11.70 -9.34
N ARG A 321 9.97 -12.49 -8.81
CA ARG A 321 10.99 -13.16 -9.62
C ARG A 321 10.38 -14.08 -10.67
N GLN A 322 9.43 -14.91 -10.25
CA GLN A 322 8.70 -15.79 -11.16
C GLN A 322 7.97 -15.01 -12.26
N ALA A 323 7.31 -13.91 -11.89
CA ALA A 323 6.55 -13.08 -12.82
C ALA A 323 7.46 -12.34 -13.83
N LEU A 324 8.67 -11.94 -13.42
CA LEU A 324 9.66 -11.36 -14.34
C LEU A 324 10.19 -12.38 -15.35
N GLU A 325 10.37 -13.64 -14.95
CA GLU A 325 10.87 -14.71 -15.82
C GLU A 325 9.78 -15.27 -16.74
N GLN A 326 8.57 -15.46 -16.21
CA GLN A 326 7.52 -16.26 -16.85
C GLN A 326 6.32 -15.42 -17.29
N GLY A 327 6.28 -14.13 -16.96
CA GLY A 327 5.12 -13.26 -17.15
C GLY A 327 4.07 -13.38 -16.03
N VAL A 328 3.15 -12.43 -16.03
CA VAL A 328 2.07 -12.27 -15.04
C VAL A 328 0.80 -12.93 -15.53
N SER A 329 0.13 -13.70 -14.66
CA SER A 329 -1.24 -14.17 -14.90
C SER A 329 -2.23 -13.12 -14.40
N LEU A 330 -3.12 -12.65 -15.28
CA LEU A 330 -4.20 -11.74 -14.92
C LEU A 330 -5.52 -12.51 -14.72
N SER A 331 -6.38 -12.02 -13.83
CA SER A 331 -7.73 -12.57 -13.70
C SER A 331 -8.59 -12.18 -14.90
N PRO A 332 -9.60 -12.97 -15.28
CA PRO A 332 -10.54 -12.60 -16.35
C PRO A 332 -11.22 -11.24 -16.08
N GLN A 333 -11.54 -10.97 -14.81
CA GLN A 333 -12.17 -9.69 -14.42
C GLN A 333 -11.22 -8.51 -14.65
N LEU A 334 -9.95 -8.63 -14.26
CA LEU A 334 -8.96 -7.58 -14.48
C LEU A 334 -8.75 -7.30 -15.98
N ILE A 335 -8.69 -8.36 -16.79
CA ILE A 335 -8.62 -8.23 -18.25
C ILE A 335 -9.82 -7.43 -18.76
N ALA A 336 -11.04 -7.82 -18.39
CA ALA A 336 -12.26 -7.12 -18.82
C ALA A 336 -12.27 -5.65 -18.38
N ASP A 337 -11.82 -5.35 -17.16
CA ASP A 337 -11.74 -3.97 -16.66
C ASP A 337 -10.72 -3.12 -17.42
N LEU A 338 -9.57 -3.70 -17.77
CA LEU A 338 -8.55 -3.02 -18.58
C LEU A 338 -9.01 -2.79 -20.02
N GLU A 339 -9.65 -3.78 -20.65
CA GLU A 339 -10.22 -3.66 -22.00
C GLU A 339 -11.35 -2.62 -22.06
N ARG A 340 -12.23 -2.59 -21.05
CA ARG A 340 -13.27 -1.57 -20.92
C ARG A 340 -12.68 -0.18 -20.96
N VAL A 341 -11.64 0.05 -20.16
CA VAL A 341 -10.99 1.37 -20.08
C VAL A 341 -10.25 1.70 -21.38
N ALA A 342 -9.56 0.74 -21.99
CA ALA A 342 -8.94 0.93 -23.31
C ALA A 342 -9.97 1.35 -24.37
N GLY A 343 -11.13 0.69 -24.41
CA GLY A 343 -12.24 1.04 -25.31
C GLY A 343 -12.79 2.45 -25.06
N GLN A 344 -12.99 2.83 -23.80
CA GLN A 344 -13.41 4.20 -23.42
C GLN A 344 -12.40 5.25 -23.87
N LEU A 345 -11.10 4.93 -23.82
CA LEU A 345 -10.00 5.82 -24.21
C LEU A 345 -9.63 5.72 -25.69
N GLN A 346 -10.33 4.89 -26.47
CA GLN A 346 -10.04 4.63 -27.90
C GLN A 346 -8.60 4.17 -28.13
N LEU A 347 -8.09 3.31 -27.25
CA LEU A 347 -6.81 2.61 -27.41
C LEU A 347 -7.05 1.17 -27.86
N PRO A 348 -6.12 0.59 -28.64
CA PRO A 348 -6.12 -0.86 -28.88
C PRO A 348 -6.14 -1.61 -27.54
N GLY A 349 -6.88 -2.72 -27.49
CA GLY A 349 -6.88 -3.58 -26.32
C GLY A 349 -5.53 -4.26 -26.11
N LEU A 350 -5.29 -4.82 -24.93
CA LEU A 350 -4.05 -5.52 -24.58
C LEU A 350 -3.72 -6.70 -25.53
N PHE A 351 -4.69 -7.18 -26.31
CA PHE A 351 -4.59 -8.35 -27.20
C PHE A 351 -4.56 -8.02 -28.69
N GLN A 352 -4.45 -6.74 -29.08
CA GLN A 352 -4.45 -6.27 -30.47
C GLN A 352 -3.20 -5.46 -30.78
#